data_AF-A0A9X8VLW3-F1
#
_entry.id   AF-A0A9X8VLW3-F1
#
_cell.length_a   1.000
_cell.length_b   1.000
_cell.length_c   1.000
_cell.angle_alpha   90.00
_cell.angle_beta   90.00
_cell.angle_gamma   90.00
#
_symmetry.space_group_name_H-M   'P 1'
#
loop_
_entity.id
_entity.type
_entity.pdbx_description
1 polymer ?
#
loop_
_entity_poly.entity_id
_entity_poly.type
_entity_poly.pdbx_seq_one_letter_code
_entity_poly.pdbx_strand_id
1 'polypeptide(L)' 'MKRLLSMLGLSSVTLVPSLALAAPAVADKADNAFMMICTALVLFMTLPGIALFYGGLLRGKNVLSMLTQVT' A
#
# COMPACT_ATOMS: atom_id res chain seq x y z
N MET A 1 -43.55 -20.88 -0.76
CA MET A 1 -42.81 -20.75 -2.05
C MET A 1 -42.63 -19.31 -2.52
N LYS A 2 -43.66 -18.44 -2.48
CA LYS A 2 -43.56 -17.02 -2.91
C LYS A 2 -42.53 -16.18 -2.12
N ARG A 3 -42.37 -16.42 -0.81
CA ARG A 3 -41.36 -15.75 0.03
C ARG A 3 -39.92 -16.16 -0.30
N LEU A 4 -39.71 -17.42 -0.68
CA LEU A 4 -38.40 -17.92 -1.09
C LEU A 4 -37.98 -17.33 -2.45
N LEU A 5 -38.95 -17.16 -3.35
CA LEU A 5 -38.73 -16.51 -4.65
C LEU A 5 -38.35 -15.02 -4.50
N SER A 6 -38.98 -14.32 -3.54
CA SER A 6 -38.65 -12.91 -3.22
C SER A 6 -37.29 -12.75 -2.55
N MET A 7 -36.87 -13.69 -1.70
CA MET A 7 -35.54 -13.67 -1.06
C MET A 7 -34.41 -13.98 -2.05
N LEU A 8 -34.67 -14.82 -3.06
CA LEU A 8 -33.71 -15.08 -4.14
C LEU A 8 -33.53 -13.84 -5.04
N GLY A 9 -34.62 -13.10 -5.31
CA GLY A 9 -34.56 -11.83 -6.03
C GLY A 9 -33.82 -10.72 -5.27
N LEU A 10 -33.95 -10.66 -3.94
CA LEU A 10 -33.23 -9.70 -3.12
C LEU A 10 -31.72 -10.03 -3.01
N SER A 11 -31.37 -11.33 -2.99
CA SER A 11 -29.99 -11.83 -3.05
C SER A 11 -29.29 -11.47 -4.37
N SER A 12 -30.00 -11.51 -5.51
CA SER A 12 -29.43 -11.09 -6.79
C SER A 12 -29.09 -9.61 -6.87
N VAL A 13 -29.79 -8.75 -6.11
CA VAL A 13 -29.56 -7.29 -6.12
C VAL A 13 -28.25 -6.91 -5.40
N THR A 14 -27.83 -7.67 -4.37
CA THR A 14 -26.56 -7.41 -3.67
C THR A 14 -25.33 -7.87 -4.45
N LEU A 15 -25.51 -8.71 -5.48
CA LEU A 15 -24.43 -9.16 -6.37
C LEU A 15 -24.15 -8.19 -7.54
N VAL A 16 -25.03 -7.22 -7.81
CA VAL A 16 -24.88 -6.24 -8.90
C VAL A 16 -23.59 -5.41 -8.82
N PRO A 17 -23.09 -4.96 -7.64
CA PRO A 17 -21.85 -4.20 -7.56
C PRO A 17 -20.59 -5.00 -7.95
N SER A 18 -20.69 -6.34 -8.02
CA SER A 18 -19.56 -7.24 -8.27
C SER A 18 -19.14 -7.31 -9.75
N LEU A 19 -19.97 -6.80 -10.67
CA LEU A 19 -19.73 -6.85 -12.13
C LEU A 19 -18.97 -5.62 -12.67
N ALA A 20 -18.14 -4.97 -11.84
CA ALA A 20 -17.21 -3.96 -12.34
C ALA A 20 -16.10 -4.65 -13.15
N LEU A 21 -16.33 -4.85 -14.46
CA LEU A 21 -15.25 -5.18 -15.40
C LEU A 21 -14.41 -3.90 -15.59
N ALA A 22 -13.27 -3.83 -14.91
CA ALA A 22 -12.25 -2.84 -15.22
C ALA A 22 -11.75 -3.08 -16.66
N ALA A 23 -11.82 -2.03 -17.49
CA ALA A 23 -11.14 -2.00 -18.78
C ALA A 23 -9.65 -2.33 -18.58
N PRO A 24 -8.93 -2.88 -19.58
CA PRO A 24 -7.51 -3.15 -19.44
C PRO A 24 -6.80 -1.85 -19.05
N ALA A 25 -6.34 -1.79 -17.80
CA ALA A 25 -5.64 -0.65 -17.27
C ALA A 25 -4.27 -0.58 -17.97
N VAL A 26 -4.16 0.32 -18.93
CA VAL A 26 -2.87 0.67 -19.53
C VAL A 26 -2.17 1.59 -18.54
N ALA A 27 -0.93 1.26 -18.20
CA ALA A 27 -0.17 2.05 -17.24
C ALA A 27 0.01 3.48 -17.77
N ASP A 28 -0.46 4.46 -16.99
CA ASP A 28 -0.26 5.87 -17.30
C ASP A 28 1.18 6.28 -16.93
N LYS A 29 1.82 7.06 -17.81
CA LYS A 29 3.21 7.46 -17.63
C LYS A 29 3.38 8.50 -16.51
N ALA A 30 2.42 9.39 -16.33
CA ALA A 30 2.44 10.38 -15.25
C ALA A 30 2.22 9.70 -13.89
N ASP A 31 1.27 8.76 -13.83
CA ASP A 31 1.04 7.96 -12.61
C ASP A 31 2.28 7.14 -12.26
N ASN A 32 2.89 6.45 -13.23
CA ASN A 32 4.12 5.71 -12.99
C ASN A 32 5.28 6.60 -12.54
N ALA A 33 5.45 7.77 -13.14
CA ALA A 33 6.48 8.72 -12.73
C ALA A 33 6.25 9.19 -11.29
N PHE A 34 5.02 9.56 -10.93
CA PHE A 34 4.68 9.97 -9.59
C PHE A 34 4.88 8.84 -8.58
N MET A 35 4.47 7.61 -8.92
CA MET A 35 4.65 6.44 -8.07
C MET A 35 6.12 6.08 -7.88
N MET A 36 6.97 6.23 -8.91
CA MET A 36 8.42 6.06 -8.77
C MET A 36 9.02 7.08 -7.80
N ILE A 37 8.61 8.36 -7.90
CA ILE A 37 9.06 9.40 -6.96
C ILE A 37 8.55 9.12 -5.54
N CYS A 38 7.28 8.76 -5.38
CA CYS A 38 6.73 8.37 -4.08
C CYS A 38 7.51 7.20 -3.46
N THR A 39 7.83 6.19 -4.27
CA THR A 39 8.62 5.03 -3.82
C THR A 39 10.01 5.46 -3.38
N ALA A 40 10.68 6.34 -4.12
CA ALA A 40 11.98 6.88 -3.74
C ALA A 40 11.91 7.67 -2.42
N LEU A 41 10.85 8.46 -2.20
CA LEU A 41 10.64 9.18 -0.94
C LEU A 41 10.40 8.24 0.24
N VAL A 42 9.63 7.16 0.04
CA VAL A 42 9.42 6.14 1.08
C VAL A 42 10.72 5.41 1.40
N LEU A 43 11.53 5.06 0.40
CA LEU A 43 12.87 4.50 0.62
C LEU A 43 13.75 5.47 1.41
N PHE A 44 13.67 6.77 1.13
CA PHE A 44 14.41 7.80 1.86
C PHE A 44 14.01 7.91 3.33
N MET A 45 12.74 7.65 3.66
CA MET A 45 12.29 7.60 5.06
C MET A 45 12.97 6.46 5.83
N THR A 46 13.23 5.32 5.20
CA THR A 46 13.93 4.20 5.83
C THR A 46 15.45 4.43 5.83
N LEU A 47 15.99 4.82 4.68
CA LEU A 47 17.42 5.00 4.41
C LEU A 47 17.67 6.43 3.86
N PRO A 48 18.17 7.39 4.64
CA PRO A 48 18.73 7.29 5.99
C PRO A 48 17.77 7.71 7.12
N GLY A 49 16.49 8.00 6.86
CA GLY A 49 15.60 8.68 7.81
C GLY A 49 15.48 8.01 9.18
N ILE A 50 15.05 6.75 9.21
CA ILE A 50 14.92 5.93 10.44
C ILE A 50 16.28 5.71 11.09
N ALA A 51 17.31 5.45 10.28
CA ALA A 51 18.67 5.19 10.74
C ALA A 51 19.26 6.38 11.52
N LEU A 52 19.04 7.61 11.03
CA LEU A 52 19.45 8.84 11.71
C LEU A 52 18.57 9.15 12.92
N PHE A 53 17.26 8.93 12.81
CA PHE A 53 16.32 9.19 13.91
C PHE A 53 16.63 8.31 15.14
N TYR A 54 16.73 6.99 14.93
CA TYR A 54 17.07 6.07 16.03
C TYR A 54 18.55 6.15 16.41
N GLY A 55 19.45 6.39 15.45
CA GLY A 55 20.87 6.65 15.73
C GLY A 55 21.08 7.79 16.73
N GLY A 56 20.27 8.86 16.66
CA GLY A 56 20.30 9.98 17.61
C GLY A 56 19.74 9.67 19.01
N LEU A 57 18.90 8.65 19.15
CA LEU A 57 18.31 8.20 20.43
C LEU A 57 19.18 7.16 21.14
N LEU A 58 20.09 6.51 20.41
CA LEU A 58 20.98 5.47 20.91
C LEU A 58 22.26 6.04 21.51
N ARG A 59 22.92 5.25 22.37
CA ARG A 59 24.28 5.57 22.81
C ARG A 59 25.23 5.47 21.61
N GLY A 60 26.10 6.46 21.44
CA GLY A 60 27.04 6.55 20.29
C GLY A 60 27.81 5.26 19.96
N LYS A 61 28.20 4.49 20.99
CA LYS A 61 28.89 3.19 20.81
C LYS A 61 28.07 2.12 20.07
N ASN A 62 26.74 2.25 20.04
CA ASN A 62 25.83 1.29 19.41
C ASN A 62 25.31 1.77 18.04
N VAL A 63 25.63 3.00 17.63
CA VAL A 63 25.09 3.58 16.38
C VAL A 63 25.58 2.80 15.17
N LEU A 64 26.86 2.45 15.10
CA LEU A 64 27.41 1.68 13.98
C LEU A 64 26.75 0.30 13.83
N SER A 65 26.48 -0.37 14.96
CA SER A 65 25.76 -1.65 14.96
C SER A 65 24.32 -1.49 14.47
N MET A 66 23.64 -0.41 14.87
CA MET A 66 22.27 -0.16 14.46
C MET A 66 22.15 0.19 12.98
N LEU A 67 23.06 1.04 12.47
CA LEU A 67 23.12 1.40 11.06
C LEU A 67 23.34 0.17 10.17
N THR A 68 24.19 -0.78 10.60
CA THR A 68 24.47 -2.03 9.86
C THR A 68 23.32 -3.04 9.95
N GLN A 69 22.44 -2.92 10.94
CA GLN A 69 21.28 -3.81 11.08
C GLN A 69 20.05 -3.28 10.31
N VAL A 70 19.96 -1.97 10.11
CA VAL A 70 18.87 -1.30 9.40
C VAL A 70 19.18 -1.05 7.92
N THR A 71 20.46 -1.05 7.54
CA THR A 71 20.93 -0.98 6.14
C THR A 71 21.28 -2.38 5.66
#